data_AF-A0AAV0VCQ8-F1
#
_entry.id   AF-A0AAV0VCQ8-F1
#
_cell.length_a   1.000
_cell.length_b   1.000
_cell.length_c   1.000
_cell.angle_alpha   90.00
_cell.angle_beta   90.00
_cell.angle_gamma   90.00
#
_symmetry.space_group_name_H-M   'P 1'
#
loop_
_entity.id
_entity.type
_entity.pdbx_description
1 polymer ?
#
loop_
_entity_poly.entity_id
_entity_poly.type
_entity_poly.pdbx_seq_one_letter_code
_entity_poly.pdbx_strand_id
1 'polypeptide(L)'
;MSNFFEQKVKTPVVKLLKSGASPSSIALAMAFGVSGGIFPIPGVTTVPVMVAIFLFRLNPVAAMLTNYLMTPLNIASIPVFIYYGNALFGEGEGEGDGEFAMSSFMEDIKTDTINTLLVFRFTLLHAIYMWLLTMPVLTLAVYGVLTPVLRRVMPKTKDEGKHA
;
A
#
# COMPACT_ATOMS: atom_id res chain seq x y z
N MET A 1 -2.87 -18.63 -22.97
CA MET A 1 -2.96 -17.45 -22.07
C MET A 1 -4.04 -17.58 -20.99
N SER A 2 -5.07 -18.39 -21.17
CA SER A 2 -6.15 -18.65 -20.19
C SER A 2 -5.70 -19.33 -18.88
N ASN A 3 -4.79 -20.32 -18.94
CA ASN A 3 -4.32 -21.02 -17.73
C ASN A 3 -3.59 -20.14 -16.71
N PHE A 4 -2.87 -19.10 -17.17
CA PHE A 4 -2.12 -18.23 -16.26
C PHE A 4 -3.06 -17.32 -15.46
N PHE A 5 -4.07 -16.75 -16.13
CA PHE A 5 -5.10 -15.93 -15.49
C PHE A 5 -5.98 -16.76 -14.56
N GLU A 6 -6.31 -18.00 -14.94
CA GLU A 6 -7.07 -18.90 -14.06
C GLU A 6 -6.30 -19.30 -12.80
N GLN A 7 -5.01 -19.60 -12.90
CA GLN A 7 -4.24 -20.06 -11.74
C GLN A 7 -3.74 -18.92 -10.85
N LYS A 8 -3.33 -17.78 -11.44
CA LYS A 8 -2.74 -16.67 -10.66
C LYS A 8 -3.73 -15.61 -10.21
N VAL A 9 -4.91 -15.52 -10.84
CA VAL A 9 -5.93 -14.52 -10.47
C VAL A 9 -7.20 -15.21 -10.02
N LYS A 10 -7.81 -16.04 -10.86
CA LYS A 10 -9.12 -16.65 -10.57
C LYS A 10 -9.06 -17.60 -9.37
N THR A 11 -8.08 -18.50 -9.33
CA THR A 11 -7.92 -19.47 -8.23
C THR A 11 -7.68 -18.78 -6.88
N PRO A 12 -6.75 -17.83 -6.73
CA PRO A 12 -6.57 -17.11 -5.47
C PRO A 12 -7.78 -16.28 -5.08
N VAL A 13 -8.48 -15.63 -6.03
CA VAL A 13 -9.74 -14.90 -5.77
C VAL A 13 -10.85 -15.84 -5.30
N VAL A 14 -11.01 -17.00 -5.96
CA VAL A 14 -11.98 -18.03 -5.57
C VAL A 14 -11.60 -18.66 -4.23
N LYS A 15 -10.30 -18.82 -3.93
CA LYS A 15 -9.81 -19.31 -2.64
C LYS A 15 -10.05 -18.27 -1.53
N LEU A 16 -9.91 -16.98 -1.84
CA LEU A 16 -10.30 -15.84 -0.98
C LEU A 16 -11.80 -15.88 -0.63
N LEU A 17 -12.65 -16.10 -1.64
CA LEU A 17 -14.10 -16.21 -1.45
C LEU A 17 -14.50 -17.50 -0.71
N LYS A 18 -13.71 -18.58 -0.84
CA LYS A 18 -13.96 -19.88 -0.21
C LYS A 18 -13.29 -20.06 1.16
N SER A 19 -12.36 -19.19 1.58
CA SER A 19 -11.56 -19.42 2.79
C SER A 19 -12.28 -19.11 4.10
N GLY A 20 -13.60 -18.85 4.10
CA GLY A 20 -14.34 -18.49 5.31
C GLY A 20 -13.86 -17.19 5.98
N ALA A 21 -13.05 -16.38 5.27
CA ALA A 21 -12.55 -15.13 5.80
C ALA A 21 -13.70 -14.12 5.93
N SER A 22 -13.77 -13.45 7.08
CA SER A 22 -14.81 -12.46 7.33
C SER A 22 -14.66 -11.28 6.34
N PRO A 23 -15.78 -10.68 5.87
CA PRO A 23 -15.72 -9.51 5.00
C PRO A 23 -14.90 -8.35 5.57
N SER A 24 -14.87 -8.20 6.90
CA SER A 24 -14.03 -7.23 7.61
C SER A 24 -12.54 -7.57 7.51
N SER A 25 -12.14 -8.84 7.64
CA SER A 25 -10.74 -9.23 7.49
C SER A 25 -10.22 -8.95 6.09
N ILE A 26 -11.03 -9.23 5.05
CA ILE A 26 -10.67 -8.92 3.65
C ILE A 26 -10.63 -7.42 3.43
N ALA A 27 -11.61 -6.66 3.93
CA ALA A 27 -11.61 -5.19 3.83
C ALA A 27 -10.35 -4.59 4.45
N LEU A 28 -9.93 -5.09 5.61
CA LEU A 28 -8.73 -4.62 6.30
C LEU A 28 -7.47 -4.96 5.50
N ALA A 29 -7.36 -6.18 4.98
CA ALA A 29 -6.26 -6.57 4.10
C ALA A 29 -6.16 -5.67 2.87
N MET A 30 -7.29 -5.40 2.22
CA MET A 30 -7.36 -4.48 1.07
C MET A 30 -6.99 -3.05 1.44
N ALA A 31 -7.43 -2.56 2.60
CA ALA A 31 -7.11 -1.23 3.08
C ALA A 31 -5.61 -1.03 3.32
N PHE A 32 -4.95 -2.00 3.96
CA PHE A 32 -3.49 -1.99 4.13
C PHE A 32 -2.73 -2.12 2.80
N GLY A 33 -3.26 -2.90 1.85
CA GLY A 33 -2.67 -2.98 0.51
C GLY A 33 -2.79 -1.67 -0.26
N VAL A 34 -3.89 -0.93 -0.11
CA VAL A 34 -4.05 0.40 -0.70
C VAL A 34 -3.10 1.41 -0.05
N SER A 35 -3.10 1.52 1.27
CA SER A 35 -2.28 2.51 1.99
C SER A 35 -0.79 2.20 1.94
N GLY A 36 -0.41 0.92 1.95
CA GLY A 36 0.98 0.49 1.74
C GLY A 36 1.42 0.60 0.27
N GLY A 37 0.49 0.47 -0.68
CA GLY A 37 0.79 0.59 -2.10
C GLY A 37 1.14 1.99 -2.57
N ILE A 38 0.78 3.03 -1.81
CA ILE A 38 1.21 4.41 -2.07
C ILE A 38 2.50 4.81 -1.32
N PHE A 39 3.27 3.84 -0.82
CA PHE A 39 4.53 4.10 -0.12
C PHE A 39 5.53 4.85 -1.02
N PRO A 40 6.16 5.96 -0.56
CA PRO A 40 6.86 6.91 -1.42
C PRO A 40 8.19 6.40 -2.03
N ILE A 41 8.59 5.16 -1.75
CA ILE A 41 9.77 4.55 -2.38
C ILE A 41 9.32 3.52 -3.42
N PRO A 42 9.55 3.79 -4.73
CA PRO A 42 9.29 2.83 -5.80
C PRO A 42 9.91 1.46 -5.53
N GLY A 43 9.16 0.39 -5.79
CA GLY A 43 9.66 -0.98 -5.68
C GLY A 43 9.79 -1.53 -4.25
N VAL A 44 9.63 -0.69 -3.22
CA VAL A 44 9.71 -1.09 -1.81
C VAL A 44 8.32 -1.13 -1.13
N THR A 45 7.24 -0.85 -1.87
CA THR A 45 5.85 -0.85 -1.38
C THR A 45 5.41 -2.21 -0.79
N THR A 46 6.05 -3.30 -1.19
CA THR A 46 5.78 -4.64 -0.68
C THR A 46 6.18 -4.80 0.79
N VAL A 47 7.20 -4.08 1.26
CA VAL A 47 7.70 -4.17 2.64
C VAL A 47 6.64 -3.75 3.66
N PRO A 48 6.05 -2.53 3.60
CA PRO A 48 5.03 -2.12 4.57
C PRO A 48 3.78 -3.02 4.51
N VAL A 49 3.41 -3.49 3.31
CA VAL A 49 2.26 -4.39 3.13
C VAL A 49 2.53 -5.76 3.77
N MET A 50 3.73 -6.32 3.57
CA MET A 50 4.13 -7.59 4.18
C MET A 50 4.24 -7.50 5.70
N VAL A 51 4.77 -6.39 6.22
CA VAL A 51 4.77 -6.12 7.66
C VAL A 51 3.34 -6.09 8.20
N ALA A 52 2.41 -5.41 7.54
CA ALA A 52 1.01 -5.40 7.94
C ALA A 52 0.35 -6.78 7.88
N ILE A 53 0.64 -7.57 6.83
CA ILE A 53 0.18 -8.96 6.71
C ILE A 53 0.64 -9.79 7.90
N PHE A 54 1.91 -9.67 8.28
CA PHE A 54 2.48 -10.41 9.40
C PHE A 54 1.91 -9.98 10.76
N LEU A 55 1.86 -8.67 11.02
CA LEU A 55 1.42 -8.11 12.31
C LEU A 55 -0.07 -8.35 12.58
N PHE A 56 -0.92 -8.10 11.57
CA PHE A 56 -2.37 -8.19 11.72
C PHE A 56 -2.95 -9.51 11.20
N ARG A 57 -2.09 -10.45 10.78
CA ARG A 57 -2.47 -11.76 10.22
C ARG A 57 -3.49 -11.62 9.07
N LEU A 58 -3.25 -10.65 8.19
CA LEU A 58 -4.16 -10.30 7.10
C LEU A 58 -4.10 -11.33 5.99
N ASN A 59 -5.13 -11.34 5.13
CA ASN A 59 -5.10 -12.16 3.93
C ASN A 59 -4.02 -11.65 2.95
N PRO A 60 -2.93 -12.41 2.71
CA PRO A 60 -1.81 -11.90 1.91
C PRO A 60 -2.20 -11.63 0.46
N VAL A 61 -3.15 -12.42 -0.07
CA VAL A 61 -3.60 -12.29 -1.46
C VAL A 61 -4.37 -10.98 -1.66
N ALA A 62 -5.31 -10.65 -0.76
CA ALA A 62 -6.08 -9.42 -0.86
C ALA A 62 -5.20 -8.17 -0.70
N ALA A 63 -4.28 -8.20 0.27
CA ALA A 63 -3.35 -7.10 0.53
C ALA A 63 -2.36 -6.89 -0.63
N MET A 64 -1.76 -7.97 -1.15
CA MET A 64 -0.82 -7.86 -2.27
C MET A 64 -1.53 -7.49 -3.58
N LEU A 65 -2.73 -8.01 -3.84
CA LEU A 65 -3.48 -7.66 -5.05
C LEU A 65 -3.80 -6.18 -5.08
N THR A 66 -4.28 -5.63 -3.96
CA THR A 66 -4.57 -4.19 -3.85
C THR A 66 -3.31 -3.33 -3.91
N ASN A 67 -2.20 -3.78 -3.32
CA ASN A 67 -0.89 -3.14 -3.49
C ASN A 67 -0.48 -3.03 -4.98
N TYR A 68 -0.59 -4.12 -5.74
CA TYR A 68 -0.27 -4.10 -7.17
C TYR A 68 -1.21 -3.20 -7.99
N LEU A 69 -2.48 -3.11 -7.60
CA LEU A 69 -3.43 -2.18 -8.23
C LEU A 69 -3.07 -0.71 -7.95
N MET A 70 -2.38 -0.43 -6.85
CA MET A 70 -1.92 0.91 -6.50
C MET A 70 -0.60 1.31 -7.14
N THR A 71 0.12 0.43 -7.84
CA THR A 71 1.37 0.79 -8.54
C THR A 71 1.29 2.06 -9.41
N PRO A 72 0.25 2.31 -10.24
CA PRO A 72 0.16 3.57 -10.99
C PRO A 72 -0.02 4.78 -10.06
N LEU A 73 -0.81 4.62 -8.98
CA LEU A 73 -1.03 5.68 -8.00
C LEU A 73 0.22 5.93 -7.16
N ASN A 74 1.02 4.90 -6.90
CA ASN A 74 2.31 4.99 -6.23
C ASN A 74 3.19 6.03 -6.93
N ILE A 75 3.42 5.82 -8.23
CA ILE A 75 4.26 6.69 -9.05
C ILE A 75 3.74 8.14 -9.04
N ALA A 76 2.42 8.32 -9.12
CA ALA A 76 1.78 9.64 -9.08
C ALA A 76 1.87 10.32 -7.70
N SER A 77 1.90 9.54 -6.61
CA SER A 77 1.90 10.06 -5.23
C SER A 77 3.29 10.46 -4.71
N ILE A 78 4.37 9.98 -5.31
CA ILE A 78 5.75 10.28 -4.87
C ILE A 78 6.03 11.79 -4.79
N PRO A 79 5.75 12.61 -5.83
CA PRO A 79 6.02 14.04 -5.78
C PRO A 79 5.21 14.73 -4.68
N VAL A 80 3.97 14.27 -4.45
CA VAL A 80 3.08 14.77 -3.41
C VAL A 80 3.67 14.52 -2.03
N PHE A 81 4.11 13.29 -1.74
CA PHE A 81 4.71 12.94 -0.45
C PHE A 81 6.02 13.68 -0.19
N ILE A 82 6.84 13.86 -1.22
CA ILE A 82 8.10 14.61 -1.10
C ILE A 82 7.82 16.08 -0.82
N TYR A 83 6.90 16.70 -1.56
CA TYR A 83 6.55 18.11 -1.38
C TYR A 83 6.00 18.37 0.03
N TYR A 84 4.96 17.63 0.44
CA TYR A 84 4.36 17.83 1.75
C TYR A 84 5.23 17.34 2.91
N GLY A 85 6.04 16.31 2.69
CA GLY A 85 7.04 15.85 3.65
C GLY A 85 8.06 16.94 3.94
N ASN A 86 8.68 17.49 2.90
CA ASN A 86 9.65 18.58 3.06
C ASN A 86 9.00 19.84 3.65
N ALA A 87 7.78 20.18 3.25
CA ALA A 87 7.08 21.35 3.79
C ALA A 87 6.76 21.23 5.29
N LEU A 88 6.47 20.01 5.79
CA LEU A 88 6.09 19.79 7.20
C LEU A 88 7.28 19.45 8.10
N PHE A 89 8.30 18.80 7.57
CA PHE A 89 9.42 18.25 8.36
C PHE A 89 10.78 18.84 8.00
N GLY A 90 10.90 19.60 6.90
CA GLY A 90 12.17 20.10 6.37
C GLY A 90 12.64 21.45 6.91
N GLU A 91 11.90 22.14 7.78
CA GLU A 91 12.23 23.50 8.24
C GLU A 91 13.41 23.60 9.24
N GLY A 92 14.16 22.52 9.52
CA GLY A 92 15.19 22.50 10.57
C GLY A 92 16.57 21.96 10.20
N GLU A 93 16.74 21.30 9.05
CA GLU A 93 18.02 20.70 8.66
C GLU A 93 18.43 21.27 7.31
N GLY A 94 19.50 22.08 7.34
CA GLY A 94 19.99 22.83 6.19
C GLY A 94 20.39 21.97 4.99
N GLU A 95 20.53 22.66 3.86
CA GLU A 95 21.25 22.19 2.68
C GLU A 95 20.59 21.01 1.96
N GLY A 96 19.41 21.30 1.40
CA GLY A 96 18.73 20.45 0.42
C GLY A 96 18.28 21.26 -0.79
N ASP A 97 19.09 22.22 -1.25
CA ASP A 97 18.88 23.02 -2.48
C ASP A 97 18.98 22.19 -3.78
N GLY A 98 18.60 20.93 -3.73
CA GLY A 98 18.27 20.16 -4.93
C GLY A 98 16.77 20.22 -5.10
N GLU A 99 16.27 21.05 -6.03
CA GLU A 99 14.93 20.85 -6.56
C GLU A 99 14.78 19.35 -6.87
N PHE A 100 13.91 18.65 -6.14
CA PHE A 100 13.69 17.23 -6.37
C PHE A 100 13.12 17.06 -7.78
N ALA A 101 13.99 16.76 -8.74
CA ALA A 101 13.62 16.49 -10.11
C ALA A 101 13.25 15.01 -10.25
N MET A 102 11.95 14.74 -10.38
CA MET A 102 11.42 13.39 -10.54
C MET A 102 12.05 12.64 -11.72
N SER A 103 12.41 13.35 -12.79
CA SER A 103 13.12 12.78 -13.94
C SER A 103 14.51 12.27 -13.56
N SER A 104 15.30 13.07 -12.85
CA SER A 104 16.64 12.70 -12.38
C SER A 104 16.56 11.57 -11.38
N PHE A 105 15.65 11.64 -10.41
CA PHE A 105 15.45 10.57 -9.42
C PHE A 105 15.11 9.21 -10.08
N MET A 106 14.23 9.21 -11.09
CA MET A 106 13.85 8.00 -11.81
C MET A 106 14.98 7.44 -12.68
N GLU A 107 15.86 8.30 -13.20
CA GLU A 107 17.05 7.90 -13.95
C GLU A 107 18.13 7.35 -13.01
N ASP A 108 18.38 8.04 -11.91
CA ASP A 108 19.38 7.68 -10.89
C ASP A 108 19.00 6.37 -10.19
N ILE A 109 17.72 6.16 -9.87
CA ILE A 109 17.24 4.88 -9.29
C ILE A 109 17.53 3.69 -10.21
N LYS A 110 17.45 3.88 -11.54
CA LYS A 110 17.72 2.82 -12.52
C LYS A 110 19.22 2.53 -12.65
N THR A 111 20.05 3.55 -12.48
CA THR A 111 21.50 3.45 -12.62
C THR A 111 22.14 2.89 -11.35
N ASP A 112 21.80 3.45 -10.19
CA ASP A 112 22.30 3.02 -8.89
C ASP A 112 21.28 3.30 -7.78
N THR A 113 20.45 2.29 -7.50
CA THR A 113 19.39 2.40 -6.50
C THR A 113 19.94 2.70 -5.10
N ILE A 114 21.05 2.08 -4.69
CA ILE A 114 21.55 2.21 -3.32
C ILE A 114 22.12 3.62 -3.10
N ASN A 115 22.96 4.10 -4.02
CA ASN A 115 23.50 5.44 -3.91
C ASN A 115 22.41 6.51 -3.98
N THR A 116 21.42 6.35 -4.86
CA THR A 116 20.29 7.29 -4.95
C THR A 116 19.52 7.38 -3.64
N LEU A 117 19.22 6.24 -3.00
CA LEU A 117 18.56 6.23 -1.69
C LEU A 117 19.39 6.91 -0.60
N LEU A 118 20.72 6.79 -0.65
CA LEU A 118 21.62 7.45 0.30
C LEU A 118 21.74 8.96 0.07
N VAL A 119 21.77 9.40 -1.19
CA VAL A 119 21.82 10.82 -1.58
C VAL A 119 20.52 11.52 -1.16
N PHE A 120 19.37 10.93 -1.46
CA PHE A 120 18.06 11.52 -1.16
C PHE A 120 17.51 11.12 0.22
N ARG A 121 18.35 10.63 1.14
CA ARG A 121 17.90 10.02 2.40
C ARG A 121 16.98 10.92 3.23
N PHE A 122 17.30 12.21 3.38
CA PHE A 122 16.51 13.13 4.20
C PHE A 122 15.17 13.44 3.54
N THR A 123 15.17 13.74 2.23
CA THR A 123 13.97 13.93 1.42
C THR A 123 13.04 12.72 1.47
N LEU A 124 13.60 11.50 1.35
CA LEU A 124 12.82 10.26 1.44
C LEU A 124 12.31 10.01 2.86
N LEU A 125 13.07 10.34 3.90
CA LEU A 125 12.62 10.25 5.30
C LEU A 125 11.44 11.17 5.57
N HIS A 126 11.48 12.42 5.11
CA HIS A 126 10.35 13.34 5.22
C HIS A 126 9.11 12.81 4.49
N ALA A 127 9.29 12.24 3.29
CA ALA A 127 8.21 11.60 2.56
C ALA A 127 7.63 10.38 3.32
N ILE A 128 8.49 9.57 3.96
CA ILE A 128 8.06 8.46 4.82
C ILE A 128 7.28 8.96 6.04
N TYR A 129 7.70 10.05 6.69
CA TYR A 129 6.97 10.63 7.81
C TYR A 129 5.60 11.13 7.38
N MET A 130 5.51 11.81 6.23
CA MET A 130 4.23 12.20 5.66
C MET A 130 3.37 10.99 5.35
N TRP A 131 3.94 9.95 4.75
CA TRP A 131 3.23 8.69 4.49
C TRP A 131 2.73 8.05 5.79
N LEU A 132 3.53 7.98 6.85
CA LEU A 132 3.14 7.45 8.16
C LEU A 132 1.96 8.20 8.78
N LEU A 133 1.84 9.52 8.56
CA LEU A 133 0.67 10.28 8.98
C LEU A 133 -0.57 9.99 8.13
N THR A 134 -0.40 9.88 6.81
CA THR A 134 -1.53 9.60 5.90
C THR A 134 -2.03 8.16 5.97
N MET A 135 -1.15 7.21 6.29
CA MET A 135 -1.42 5.78 6.20
C MET A 135 -2.59 5.37 7.12
N PRO A 136 -2.63 5.70 8.42
CA PRO A 136 -3.74 5.35 9.29
C PRO A 136 -5.07 5.95 8.82
N VAL A 137 -5.06 7.22 8.38
CA VAL A 137 -6.25 7.93 7.90
C VAL A 137 -6.79 7.24 6.64
N LEU A 138 -5.91 6.94 5.69
CA LEU A 138 -6.28 6.27 4.45
C LEU A 138 -6.76 4.84 4.70
N THR A 139 -6.09 4.08 5.57
CA THR A 139 -6.50 2.72 5.93
C THR A 139 -7.90 2.74 6.55
N LEU A 140 -8.18 3.65 7.50
CA LEU A 140 -9.50 3.76 8.12
C LEU A 140 -10.60 4.15 7.13
N ALA A 141 -10.32 5.13 6.26
CA ALA A 141 -11.25 5.57 5.22
C ALA A 141 -11.58 4.42 4.26
N VAL A 142 -10.56 3.75 3.72
CA VAL A 142 -10.73 2.63 2.79
C VAL A 142 -11.42 1.45 3.47
N TYR A 143 -11.05 1.12 4.71
CA TYR A 143 -11.70 0.07 5.49
C TYR A 143 -13.19 0.37 5.72
N GLY A 144 -13.52 1.61 6.11
CA GLY A 144 -14.89 2.06 6.34
C GLY A 144 -15.78 1.99 5.09
N VAL A 145 -15.20 2.24 3.90
CA VAL A 145 -15.91 2.15 2.61
C VAL A 145 -16.00 0.70 2.11
N LEU A 146 -14.91 -0.08 2.20
CA LEU A 146 -14.87 -1.45 1.68
C LEU A 146 -15.68 -2.43 2.54
N THR A 147 -15.70 -2.26 3.86
CA THR A 147 -16.45 -3.15 4.76
C THR A 147 -17.94 -3.28 4.39
N PRO A 148 -18.72 -2.19 4.22
CA PRO A 148 -20.13 -2.30 3.84
C PRO A 148 -20.34 -2.76 2.39
N VAL A 149 -19.38 -2.53 1.49
CA VAL A 149 -19.43 -3.04 0.11
C VAL A 149 -19.24 -4.55 0.11
N LEU A 150 -18.19 -5.06 0.76
CA LEU A 150 -17.91 -6.48 0.83
C LEU A 150 -18.98 -7.25 1.60
N ARG A 151 -19.56 -6.67 2.66
CA ARG A 151 -20.72 -7.28 3.36
C ARG A 151 -21.96 -7.45 2.49
N ARG A 152 -22.14 -6.61 1.46
CA ARG A 152 -23.26 -6.73 0.51
C ARG A 152 -22.98 -7.72 -0.61
N VAL A 153 -21.72 -7.79 -1.06
CA VAL A 153 -21.31 -8.62 -2.20
C VAL A 153 -20.99 -10.06 -1.79
N MET A 154 -20.42 -10.25 -0.60
CA MET A 154 -20.11 -11.58 -0.10
C MET A 154 -21.37 -12.25 0.47
N PRO A 155 -21.66 -13.50 0.10
CA PRO A 155 -22.72 -14.27 0.73
C PRO A 155 -22.49 -14.31 2.25
N LYS A 156 -23.55 -14.15 3.04
CA LYS A 156 -23.46 -14.34 4.50
C LYS A 156 -22.90 -15.74 4.76
N THR A 157 -21.66 -15.83 5.25
CA THR A 157 -21.13 -17.10 5.76
C THR A 157 -22.04 -17.56 6.88
N LYS A 158 -22.64 -18.74 6.72
CA LYS A 158 -23.72 -19.30 7.53
C LYS A 158 -23.23 -19.78 8.91
N ASP A 159 -22.47 -18.95 9.64
CA ASP A 159 -21.91 -19.33 10.94
C ASP A 159 -22.05 -18.28 12.06
N GLU A 160 -22.87 -17.25 11.87
CA GLU A 160 -23.31 -16.35 12.96
C GLU A 160 -24.56 -16.87 13.70
N GLY A 161 -24.84 -18.18 13.61
CA GLY A 161 -26.10 -18.78 14.08
C GLY A 161 -25.98 -19.84 15.18
N LYS A 162 -24.84 -19.97 15.87
CA LYS A 162 -24.66 -21.04 16.89
C LYS A 162 -24.23 -20.60 18.29
N HIS A 163 -24.13 -19.31 18.59
CA HIS A 163 -23.83 -18.83 19.94
C HIS A 163 -24.67 -17.63 20.37
N ALA A 164 -25.99 -17.68 20.09
CA ALA A 164 -26.98 -16.84 20.77
C ALA A 164 -27.94 -17.76 21.53
#